data_AF-A0A2D0N8K5-F1
#
_entry.id   AF-A0A2D0N8K5-F1
#
_cell.length_a   1.000
_cell.length_b   1.000
_cell.length_c   1.000
_cell.angle_alpha   90.00
_cell.angle_beta   90.00
_cell.angle_gamma   90.00
#
_symmetry.space_group_name_H-M   'P 1'
#
loop_
_entity.id
_entity.type
_entity.pdbx_description
1 polymer ?
#
loop_
_entity_poly.entity_id
_entity_poly.type
_entity_poly.pdbx_seq_one_letter_code
_entity_poly.pdbx_strand_id
1 'polypeptide(L)'
;MTNTLIIFASSREQGNTRKIAEAVRMKSGADFLNISDLNISAYDYEHRNRHDDFIPTFEKIAGYQNFIFITPVYWYSMAGPMKIFFDRMTDLMTIRKDLGRSLAGKSMAAICCSSDEEAYPGFFMPFARTADYLDMHYRGDCHTWIEGGEIPAIVLQQLDQLIANVKVGVTI
;
A
#
# COMPACT_ATOMS: atom_id res chain seq x y z
N MET A 1 -6.78 -6.47 17.88
CA MET A 1 -5.91 -6.47 16.68
C MET A 1 -6.59 -5.57 15.68
N THR A 2 -5.88 -4.61 15.10
CA THR A 2 -6.51 -3.70 14.14
C THR A 2 -6.67 -4.45 12.81
N ASN A 3 -7.83 -4.29 12.19
CA ASN A 3 -8.17 -5.01 10.97
C ASN A 3 -7.55 -4.40 9.70
N THR A 4 -6.61 -3.47 9.89
CA THR A 4 -6.02 -2.63 8.85
C THR A 4 -4.50 -2.66 8.97
N LEU A 5 -3.85 -2.92 7.84
CA LEU A 5 -2.41 -2.88 7.70
C LEU A 5 -2.00 -1.75 6.76
N ILE A 6 -1.06 -0.93 7.21
CA ILE A 6 -0.32 -0.01 6.35
C ILE A 6 0.87 -0.78 5.76
N ILE A 7 0.97 -0.76 4.43
CA ILE A 7 2.08 -1.31 3.68
C ILE A 7 2.85 -0.14 3.10
N PHE A 8 4.02 0.14 3.67
CA PHE A 8 4.85 1.28 3.32
C PHE A 8 6.11 0.83 2.57
N ALA A 9 6.51 1.61 1.57
CA ALA A 9 7.82 1.46 0.95
C ALA A 9 8.38 2.83 0.52
N SER A 10 9.68 3.03 0.74
CA SER A 10 10.40 4.24 0.32
C SER A 10 11.89 3.95 0.26
N SER A 11 12.60 4.55 -0.70
CA SER A 11 14.07 4.56 -0.72
C SER A 11 14.66 5.56 0.28
N ARG A 12 13.84 6.50 0.78
CA ARG A 12 14.20 7.44 1.86
C ARG A 12 13.38 7.12 3.11
N GLU A 13 14.02 6.43 4.05
CA GLU A 13 13.36 5.86 5.23
C GLU A 13 12.70 6.91 6.14
N GLN A 14 13.35 8.07 6.31
CA GLN A 14 12.88 9.19 7.15
C GLN A 14 12.48 10.42 6.31
N GLY A 15 11.81 10.18 5.18
CA GLY A 15 11.34 11.23 4.26
C GLY A 15 9.93 11.75 4.56
N ASN A 16 9.45 12.64 3.68
CA ASN A 16 8.09 13.19 3.73
C ASN A 16 7.01 12.10 3.73
N THR A 17 7.17 11.06 2.88
CA THR A 17 6.26 9.92 2.85
C THR A 17 6.17 9.19 4.19
N ARG A 18 7.29 9.09 4.95
CA ARG A 18 7.27 8.49 6.29
C ARG A 18 6.43 9.33 7.26
N LYS A 19 6.54 10.66 7.21
CA LYS A 19 5.69 11.55 8.01
C LYS A 19 4.20 11.33 7.73
N ILE A 20 3.83 11.22 6.46
CA ILE A 20 2.45 10.90 6.04
C ILE A 20 2.03 9.53 6.59
N ALA A 21 2.88 8.51 6.44
CA ALA A 21 2.57 7.16 6.89
C ALA A 21 2.37 7.07 8.42
N GLU A 22 3.19 7.76 9.21
CA GLU A 22 3.00 7.83 10.67
C GLU A 22 1.74 8.61 11.05
N ALA A 23 1.40 9.70 10.34
CA ALA A 23 0.15 10.41 10.58
C ALA A 23 -1.08 9.51 10.33
N VAL A 24 -1.07 8.74 9.23
CA VAL A 24 -2.13 7.77 8.92
C VAL A 24 -2.18 6.67 9.97
N ARG A 25 -1.03 6.16 10.41
CA ARG A 25 -0.93 5.14 11.47
C ARG A 25 -1.53 5.64 12.78
N MET A 26 -1.17 6.85 13.22
CA MET A 26 -1.68 7.46 14.45
C MET A 26 -3.19 7.70 14.39
N LYS A 27 -3.72 8.16 13.26
CA LYS A 27 -5.16 8.42 13.07
C LYS A 27 -5.99 7.14 12.94
N SER A 28 -5.44 6.10 12.30
CA SER A 28 -6.16 4.86 12.01
C SER A 28 -6.02 3.79 13.10
N GLY A 29 -4.92 3.81 13.86
CA GLY A 29 -4.50 2.73 14.74
C GLY A 29 -3.98 1.49 13.99
N ALA A 30 -3.79 1.57 12.68
CA ALA A 30 -3.40 0.43 11.84
C ALA A 30 -2.02 -0.12 12.23
N ASP A 31 -1.86 -1.42 12.04
CA ASP A 31 -0.55 -2.05 12.09
C ASP A 31 0.29 -1.59 10.89
N PHE A 32 1.61 -1.75 10.98
CA PHE A 32 2.55 -1.14 10.03
C PHE A 32 3.60 -2.14 9.55
N LEU A 33 3.73 -2.25 8.23
CA LEU A 33 4.75 -3.04 7.54
C LEU A 33 5.59 -2.15 6.63
N ASN A 34 6.91 -2.13 6.83
CA ASN A 34 7.86 -1.49 5.94
C ASN A 34 8.47 -2.54 5.00
N ILE A 35 8.11 -2.52 3.72
CA ILE A 35 8.64 -3.47 2.73
C ILE A 35 10.15 -3.28 2.54
N SER A 36 10.67 -2.06 2.72
CA SER A 36 12.10 -1.79 2.55
C SER A 36 13.00 -2.54 3.55
N ASP A 37 12.42 -3.11 4.62
CA ASP A 37 13.14 -3.90 5.63
C ASP A 37 13.20 -5.40 5.28
N LEU A 38 12.54 -5.80 4.18
CA LEU A 38 12.43 -7.18 3.73
C LEU A 38 13.36 -7.47 2.55
N ASN A 39 13.90 -8.69 2.49
CA ASN A 39 14.59 -9.17 1.32
C ASN A 39 13.58 -9.74 0.33
N ILE A 40 13.07 -8.87 -0.56
CA ILE A 40 12.17 -9.24 -1.64
C ILE A 40 12.82 -8.88 -2.97
N SER A 41 13.07 -9.90 -3.77
CA SER A 41 13.62 -9.76 -5.11
C SER A 41 12.54 -9.59 -6.17
N ALA A 42 12.93 -9.04 -7.33
CA ALA A 42 12.05 -8.88 -8.49
C ALA A 42 11.42 -10.21 -8.92
N TYR A 43 10.25 -10.15 -9.54
CA TYR A 43 9.56 -11.34 -10.03
C TYR A 43 10.42 -12.18 -10.99
N ASP A 44 10.35 -13.50 -10.81
CA ASP A 44 11.06 -14.49 -11.60
C ASP A 44 10.06 -15.52 -12.13
N TYR A 45 9.99 -15.70 -13.44
CA TYR A 45 9.09 -16.67 -14.08
C TYR A 45 9.40 -18.12 -13.69
N GLU A 46 10.63 -18.42 -13.27
CA GLU A 46 11.02 -19.73 -12.74
C GLU A 46 10.78 -19.87 -11.22
N HIS A 47 10.32 -18.80 -10.56
CA HIS A 47 10.08 -18.71 -9.12
C HIS A 47 11.29 -19.16 -8.26
N ARG A 48 12.53 -18.91 -8.72
CA ARG A 48 13.74 -19.28 -7.95
C ARG A 48 13.84 -18.51 -6.64
N ASN A 49 13.21 -17.35 -6.57
CA ASN A 49 13.11 -16.49 -5.40
C ASN A 49 11.92 -16.77 -4.46
N ARG A 50 11.18 -17.86 -4.65
CA ARG A 50 10.00 -18.21 -3.81
C ARG A 50 10.30 -18.37 -2.31
N HIS A 51 11.57 -18.44 -1.93
CA HIS A 51 12.03 -18.59 -0.55
C HIS A 51 12.54 -17.27 0.06
N ASP A 52 12.43 -16.16 -0.66
CA ASP A 52 12.63 -14.83 -0.11
C ASP A 52 11.45 -14.40 0.77
N ASP A 53 11.49 -13.17 1.29
CA ASP A 53 10.55 -12.75 2.34
C ASP A 53 9.12 -12.51 1.84
N PHE A 54 8.85 -12.56 0.53
CA PHE A 54 7.54 -12.20 -0.03
C PHE A 54 6.42 -13.12 0.46
N ILE A 55 6.54 -14.44 0.22
CA ILE A 55 5.50 -15.41 0.59
C ILE A 55 5.32 -15.48 2.11
N PRO A 56 6.38 -15.63 2.94
CA PRO A 56 6.23 -15.65 4.39
C PRO A 56 5.62 -14.35 4.95
N THR A 57 5.88 -13.21 4.31
CA THR A 57 5.24 -11.94 4.68
C THR A 57 3.74 -11.98 4.36
N PHE A 58 3.35 -12.44 3.17
CA PHE A 58 1.94 -12.55 2.79
C PHE A 58 1.15 -13.47 3.71
N GLU A 59 1.73 -14.60 4.14
CA GLU A 59 1.09 -15.51 5.10
C GLU A 59 0.77 -14.81 6.44
N LYS A 60 1.67 -13.94 6.91
CA LYS A 60 1.48 -13.18 8.15
C LYS A 60 0.41 -12.10 8.02
N ILE A 61 0.26 -11.50 6.84
CA ILE A 61 -0.65 -10.37 6.62
C ILE A 61 -1.99 -10.76 5.99
N ALA A 62 -2.17 -12.02 5.60
CA ALA A 62 -3.41 -12.51 4.99
C ALA A 62 -4.64 -12.35 5.92
N GLY A 63 -4.44 -12.23 7.24
CA GLY A 63 -5.51 -12.04 8.22
C GLY A 63 -6.18 -10.66 8.18
N TYR A 64 -5.47 -9.60 7.74
CA TYR A 64 -6.02 -8.23 7.70
C TYR A 64 -7.10 -8.11 6.63
N GLN A 65 -8.17 -7.36 6.89
CA GLN A 65 -9.22 -7.12 5.88
C GLN A 65 -9.00 -5.84 5.09
N ASN A 66 -8.14 -4.93 5.57
CA ASN A 66 -7.89 -3.65 4.92
C ASN A 66 -6.40 -3.43 4.72
N PHE A 67 -6.01 -3.03 3.52
CA PHE A 67 -4.63 -2.68 3.17
C PHE A 67 -4.56 -1.23 2.68
N ILE A 68 -3.67 -0.45 3.28
CA ILE A 68 -3.36 0.92 2.85
C ILE A 68 -1.92 0.94 2.36
N PHE A 69 -1.74 1.08 1.04
CA PHE A 69 -0.41 1.20 0.45
C PHE A 69 0.06 2.65 0.49
N ILE A 70 1.27 2.89 0.99
CA ILE A 70 1.85 4.24 1.08
C ILE A 70 3.23 4.27 0.44
N THR A 71 3.42 5.13 -0.56
CA THR A 71 4.64 5.21 -1.37
C THR A 71 4.99 6.67 -1.72
N PRO A 72 6.26 7.06 -1.88
CA PRO A 72 6.58 8.31 -2.56
C PRO A 72 6.18 8.26 -4.03
N VAL A 73 6.07 9.43 -4.65
CA VAL A 73 6.11 9.60 -6.11
C VAL A 73 7.57 9.73 -6.55
N TYR A 74 8.10 8.70 -7.22
CA TYR A 74 9.41 8.74 -7.85
C TYR A 74 9.24 8.57 -9.35
N TRP A 75 9.67 9.59 -10.12
CA TRP A 75 9.50 9.63 -11.57
C TRP A 75 8.05 9.29 -12.00
N TYR A 76 7.09 9.96 -11.39
CA TYR A 76 5.64 9.80 -11.66
C TYR A 76 5.10 8.38 -11.44
N SER A 77 5.78 7.57 -10.63
CA SER A 77 5.38 6.21 -10.28
C SER A 77 5.68 5.88 -8.82
N MET A 78 5.22 4.73 -8.36
CA MET A 78 5.51 4.20 -7.03
C MET A 78 7.01 3.91 -6.85
N ALA A 79 7.47 3.80 -5.60
CA ALA A 79 8.85 3.45 -5.31
C ALA A 79 9.22 2.07 -5.87
N GLY A 80 10.48 1.88 -6.24
CA GLY A 80 10.99 0.60 -6.74
C GLY A 80 10.63 -0.61 -5.87
N PRO A 81 10.84 -0.58 -4.53
CA PRO A 81 10.45 -1.68 -3.66
C PRO A 81 8.93 -1.93 -3.63
N MET A 82 8.09 -0.89 -3.72
CA MET A 82 6.63 -1.06 -3.86
C MET A 82 6.30 -1.78 -5.17
N LYS A 83 6.97 -1.39 -6.27
CA LYS A 83 6.76 -2.02 -7.58
C LYS A 83 7.18 -3.48 -7.58
N ILE A 84 8.30 -3.82 -6.94
CA ILE A 84 8.74 -5.20 -6.76
C ILE A 84 7.67 -6.00 -6.00
N PHE A 85 7.16 -5.45 -4.90
CA PHE A 85 6.09 -6.10 -4.13
C PHE A 85 4.82 -6.33 -4.97
N PHE A 86 4.43 -5.35 -5.79
CA PHE A 86 3.29 -5.46 -6.72
C PHE A 86 3.54 -6.51 -7.82
N ASP A 87 4.72 -6.54 -8.42
CA ASP A 87 5.04 -7.52 -9.47
C ASP A 87 5.02 -8.95 -8.92
N ARG A 88 5.41 -9.12 -7.66
CA ARG A 88 5.39 -10.40 -6.95
C ARG A 88 4.00 -10.88 -6.58
N MET A 89 2.94 -10.05 -6.70
CA MET A 89 1.54 -10.53 -6.62
C MET A 89 1.28 -11.66 -7.62
N THR A 90 2.04 -11.73 -8.72
CA THR A 90 2.01 -12.84 -9.67
C THR A 90 2.27 -14.20 -8.99
N ASP A 91 3.15 -14.29 -7.99
CA ASP A 91 3.37 -15.54 -7.24
C ASP A 91 2.10 -16.00 -6.53
N LEU A 92 1.26 -15.07 -6.07
CA LEU A 92 -0.02 -15.39 -5.45
C LEU A 92 -1.02 -15.90 -6.50
N MET A 93 -0.83 -15.58 -7.78
CA MET A 93 -1.68 -16.05 -8.88
C MET A 93 -1.19 -17.39 -9.47
N THR A 94 0.09 -17.71 -9.32
CA THR A 94 0.69 -18.90 -9.94
C THR A 94 0.99 -20.00 -8.93
N ILE A 95 1.72 -19.71 -7.86
CA ILE A 95 2.28 -20.72 -6.93
C ILE A 95 1.64 -20.70 -5.54
N ARG A 96 1.00 -19.61 -5.12
CA ARG A 96 0.27 -19.46 -3.84
C ARG A 96 -1.15 -18.92 -4.03
N LYS A 97 -1.91 -19.62 -4.87
CA LYS A 97 -3.30 -19.31 -5.22
C LYS A 97 -4.25 -19.26 -4.02
N ASP A 98 -3.94 -19.99 -2.95
CA ASP A 98 -4.65 -19.92 -1.67
C ASP A 98 -4.59 -18.51 -1.07
N LEU A 99 -3.39 -17.91 -1.01
CA LEU A 99 -3.19 -16.54 -0.52
C LEU A 99 -3.82 -15.52 -1.48
N GLY A 100 -3.64 -15.71 -2.79
CA GLY A 100 -4.26 -14.84 -3.79
C GLY A 100 -5.78 -14.76 -3.67
N ARG A 101 -6.46 -15.91 -3.59
CA ARG A 101 -7.91 -15.99 -3.40
C ARG A 101 -8.37 -15.42 -2.07
N SER A 102 -7.53 -15.50 -1.03
CA SER A 102 -7.87 -14.92 0.28
C SER A 102 -8.03 -13.40 0.23
N LEU A 103 -7.52 -12.72 -0.82
CA LEU A 103 -7.64 -11.27 -0.97
C LEU A 103 -9.04 -10.82 -1.43
N ALA A 104 -9.83 -11.70 -2.05
CA ALA A 104 -11.16 -11.36 -2.55
C ALA A 104 -12.06 -10.80 -1.42
N GLY A 105 -12.77 -9.71 -1.71
CA GLY A 105 -13.64 -9.00 -0.75
C GLY A 105 -12.90 -8.12 0.27
N LYS A 106 -11.56 -8.17 0.35
CA LYS A 106 -10.79 -7.26 1.21
C LYS A 106 -10.70 -5.87 0.59
N SER A 107 -10.39 -4.89 1.42
CA SER A 107 -10.28 -3.49 0.98
C SER A 107 -8.84 -3.10 0.67
N MET A 108 -8.66 -2.31 -0.39
CA MET A 108 -7.40 -1.66 -0.74
C MET A 108 -7.58 -0.14 -0.83
N ALA A 109 -6.65 0.62 -0.29
CA ALA A 109 -6.50 2.05 -0.53
C ALA A 109 -5.03 2.39 -0.82
N ALA A 110 -4.79 3.54 -1.46
CA ALA A 110 -3.44 3.98 -1.79
C ALA A 110 -3.20 5.44 -1.41
N ILE A 111 -2.00 5.76 -0.94
CA ILE A 111 -1.59 7.11 -0.58
C ILE A 111 -0.22 7.33 -1.19
N CYS A 112 -0.01 8.49 -1.81
CA CYS A 112 1.34 8.87 -2.22
C CYS A 112 1.75 10.22 -1.68
N CYS A 113 3.05 10.42 -1.57
CA CYS A 113 3.63 11.71 -1.21
C CYS A 113 4.59 12.16 -2.31
N SER A 114 4.33 13.33 -2.90
CA SER A 114 5.19 13.94 -3.91
C SER A 114 5.92 15.18 -3.33
N SER A 115 6.61 15.92 -4.20
CA SER A 115 7.29 17.18 -3.87
C SER A 115 6.38 18.40 -3.87
N ASP A 116 5.16 18.28 -4.36
CA ASP A 116 4.28 19.40 -4.71
C ASP A 116 2.81 19.00 -4.55
N GLU A 117 1.90 19.98 -4.63
CA GLU A 117 0.46 19.75 -4.49
C GLU A 117 -0.16 19.04 -5.71
N GLU A 118 0.50 19.08 -6.87
CA GLU A 118 -0.08 18.63 -8.13
C GLU A 118 -0.27 17.11 -8.15
N ALA A 119 -1.53 16.68 -8.22
CA ALA A 119 -1.86 15.28 -8.39
C ALA A 119 -1.70 14.86 -9.86
N TYR A 120 -0.87 13.84 -10.11
CA TYR A 120 -0.61 13.35 -11.46
C TYR A 120 -1.66 12.32 -11.90
N PRO A 121 -2.45 12.59 -12.97
CA PRO A 121 -3.43 11.64 -13.46
C PRO A 121 -2.81 10.28 -13.79
N GLY A 122 -3.47 9.22 -13.34
CA GLY A 122 -3.04 7.84 -13.62
C GLY A 122 -2.02 7.26 -12.64
N PHE A 123 -1.45 8.05 -11.71
CA PHE A 123 -0.53 7.53 -10.68
C PHE A 123 -1.13 6.34 -9.91
N PHE A 124 -2.40 6.45 -9.51
CA PHE A 124 -3.09 5.43 -8.72
C PHE A 124 -3.69 4.29 -9.54
N MET A 125 -3.66 4.37 -10.88
CA MET A 125 -4.22 3.34 -11.76
C MET A 125 -3.69 1.93 -11.46
N PRO A 126 -2.38 1.71 -11.22
CA PRO A 126 -1.88 0.38 -10.88
C PRO A 126 -2.49 -0.19 -9.59
N PHE A 127 -2.77 0.64 -8.58
CA PHE A 127 -3.39 0.19 -7.33
C PHE A 127 -4.85 -0.19 -7.55
N ALA A 128 -5.61 0.68 -8.22
CA ALA A 128 -7.02 0.45 -8.51
C ALA A 128 -7.23 -0.80 -9.40
N ARG A 129 -6.41 -0.96 -10.44
CA ARG A 129 -6.49 -2.12 -11.35
C ARG A 129 -6.02 -3.42 -10.71
N THR A 130 -5.01 -3.37 -9.83
CA THR A 130 -4.61 -4.55 -9.05
C THR A 130 -5.69 -4.96 -8.06
N ALA A 131 -6.34 -4.01 -7.39
CA ALA A 131 -7.47 -4.31 -6.51
C ALA A 131 -8.60 -5.02 -7.27
N ASP A 132 -9.01 -4.46 -8.42
CA ASP A 132 -10.02 -5.02 -9.31
C ASP A 132 -9.65 -6.44 -9.77
N TYR A 133 -8.40 -6.64 -10.20
CA TYR A 133 -7.89 -7.95 -10.63
C TYR A 133 -7.92 -9.03 -9.52
N LEU A 134 -7.76 -8.61 -8.26
CA LEU A 134 -7.72 -9.50 -7.09
C LEU A 134 -9.09 -9.62 -6.40
N ASP A 135 -10.18 -9.17 -7.05
CA ASP A 135 -11.53 -9.13 -6.51
C ASP A 135 -11.63 -8.35 -5.16
N MET A 136 -10.77 -7.34 -4.99
CA MET A 136 -10.74 -6.47 -3.82
C MET A 136 -11.62 -5.23 -4.01
N HIS A 137 -12.07 -4.64 -2.91
CA HIS A 137 -12.76 -3.36 -2.92
C HIS A 137 -11.76 -2.20 -2.86
N TYR A 138 -11.60 -1.48 -3.96
CA TYR A 138 -10.81 -0.25 -3.96
C TYR A 138 -11.58 0.88 -3.24
N ARG A 139 -11.04 1.37 -2.11
CA ARG A 139 -11.68 2.37 -1.24
C ARG A 139 -11.24 3.81 -1.51
N GLY A 140 -10.41 3.99 -2.54
CA GLY A 140 -9.92 5.29 -3.01
C GLY A 140 -8.45 5.52 -2.72
N ASP A 141 -8.03 6.74 -3.00
CA ASP A 141 -6.65 7.18 -2.91
C ASP A 141 -6.51 8.63 -2.43
N CYS A 142 -5.29 8.99 -2.04
CA CYS A 142 -4.96 10.34 -1.59
C CYS A 142 -3.56 10.74 -2.04
N HIS A 143 -3.48 11.79 -2.85
CA HIS A 143 -2.24 12.50 -3.15
C HIS A 143 -1.89 13.42 -1.97
N THR A 144 -0.65 13.39 -1.51
CA THR A 144 -0.18 14.17 -0.36
C THR A 144 1.14 14.87 -0.67
N TRP A 145 1.42 15.93 0.08
CA TRP A 145 2.68 16.65 0.04
C TRP A 145 2.98 17.24 1.41
N ILE A 146 4.19 17.78 1.57
CA ILE A 146 4.63 18.47 2.78
C ILE A 146 4.97 19.90 2.40
N GLU A 147 4.40 20.85 3.12
CA GLU A 147 4.64 22.28 2.94
C GLU A 147 5.19 22.87 4.22
N GLY A 148 6.29 23.64 4.14
CA GLY A 148 6.92 24.23 5.33
C GLY A 148 7.39 23.21 6.38
N GLY A 149 7.57 21.94 6.00
CA GLY A 149 7.95 20.85 6.92
C GLY A 149 6.77 20.14 7.59
N GLU A 150 5.54 20.60 7.37
CA GLU A 150 4.31 20.12 7.97
C GLU A 150 3.35 19.49 6.94
N ILE A 151 2.40 18.69 7.41
CA ILE A 151 1.32 18.16 6.58
C ILE A 151 0.23 19.25 6.47
N PRO A 152 -0.11 19.72 5.26
CA PRO A 152 -1.16 20.73 5.08
C PRO A 152 -2.51 20.28 5.67
N ALA A 153 -3.30 21.22 6.19
CA ALA A 153 -4.60 20.91 6.80
C ALA A 153 -5.57 20.21 5.82
N ILE A 154 -5.52 20.60 4.54
CA ILE A 154 -6.33 19.97 3.48
C ILE A 154 -5.94 18.50 3.28
N VAL A 155 -4.64 18.19 3.33
CA VAL A 155 -4.12 16.82 3.23
C VAL A 155 -4.59 16.01 4.44
N LEU A 156 -4.52 16.56 5.66
CA LEU A 156 -5.01 15.89 6.87
C LEU A 156 -6.51 15.54 6.75
N GLN A 157 -7.33 16.44 6.20
CA GLN A 157 -8.76 16.21 5.99
C GLN A 157 -9.00 15.10 4.95
N GLN A 158 -8.26 15.09 3.84
CA GLN A 158 -8.35 14.05 2.81
C GLN A 158 -7.94 12.68 3.36
N LEU A 159 -6.88 12.63 4.17
CA LEU A 159 -6.46 11.42 4.87
C LEU A 159 -7.55 10.90 5.82
N ASP A 160 -8.20 11.79 6.58
CA ASP A 160 -9.30 11.42 7.47
C ASP A 160 -10.48 10.82 6.69
N GLN A 161 -10.83 11.40 5.54
CA GLN A 161 -11.88 10.87 4.67
C GLN A 161 -11.53 9.49 4.11
N LEU A 162 -10.30 9.30 3.63
CA LEU A 162 -9.86 8.00 3.10
C LEU A 162 -9.85 6.93 4.19
N ILE A 163 -9.35 7.26 5.39
CA ILE A 163 -9.36 6.35 6.55
C ILE A 163 -10.79 5.95 6.92
N ALA A 164 -11.75 6.88 6.88
CA ALA A 164 -13.15 6.59 7.11
C ALA A 164 -13.71 5.62 6.04
N ASN A 165 -13.44 5.88 4.75
CA ASN A 165 -13.89 5.04 3.65
C ASN A 165 -13.41 3.59 3.76
N VAL A 166 -12.15 3.39 4.20
CA VAL A 166 -11.57 2.06 4.42
C VAL A 166 -12.31 1.29 5.52
N LYS A 167 -12.81 1.98 6.55
CA LYS A 167 -13.52 1.34 7.69
C LYS A 167 -14.97 0.96 7.37
N VAL A 168 -15.66 1.72 6.51
CA VAL A 168 -17.09 1.53 6.19
C VAL A 168 -17.36 0.22 5.41
N GLY A 169 -16.34 -0.36 4.78
CA GLY A 169 -16.45 -1.59 4.00
C GLY A 169 -16.68 -2.89 4.77
N VAL A 170 -16.65 -2.87 6.10
CA VAL A 170 -16.82 -4.05 6.96
C VAL A 170 -18.25 -4.09 7.49
N THR A 171 -19.23 -4.32 6.60
CA THR A 171 -20.54 -4.80 7.05
C THR A 171 -20.65 -6.24 6.55
N ILE A 172 -20.54 -7.17 7.49
CA ILE A 172 -20.65 -8.62 7.29
C ILE A 172 -22.08 -8.96 6.84
#